data_AF-A0A498K2X3-F1
#
_entry.id   AF-A0A498K2X3-F1
#
_cell.length_a   1.000
_cell.length_b   1.000
_cell.length_c   1.000
_cell.angle_alpha   90.00
_cell.angle_beta   90.00
_cell.angle_gamma   90.00
#
_symmetry.space_group_name_H-M   'P 1'
#
loop_
_entity.id
_entity.type
_entity.pdbx_description
1 polymer ?
#
loop_
_entity_poly.entity_id
_entity_poly.type
_entity_poly.pdbx_seq_one_letter_code
_entity_poly.pdbx_strand_id
1 'polypeptide(L)'
;MACCSALCSPKFLLLFLLLSAVPIAYLISLEVAKPATHVYHYHSTSWFRECAKWDDLNRRFLVSFIDGGIGQVTVPNDDPDAVLVEVPVVKHVDLAGNASLGLLIDRPRNRLLVATADVKGNLYSALAAYDLSTWERVFLTQLSGPSDEKSFADDVAVDAEGNAYVTDCTASKIWKVGADGKLLSTIRNPLFKAKEWYKNLVGLNGIVYHPDGYLIVIHTFSGKLLKIDLAKGEEVKLIEVAGGPLTFGDGLELLSPTKVVVAGNPSGRLVESSDGWETASVVGKFSGPRHRLATAATVKDGKVYLSHMVGMGYPKKTHALVEAVFSA
;
A
#
# COMPACT_ATOMS: atom_id res chain seq x y z
N MET A 1 47.84 3.96 14.70
CA MET A 1 47.09 3.46 15.88
C MET A 1 46.62 4.64 16.74
N ALA A 2 45.94 5.64 16.15
CA ALA A 2 45.55 6.89 16.84
C ALA A 2 44.11 7.36 16.54
N CYS A 3 43.35 6.64 15.71
CA CYS A 3 41.96 7.00 15.37
C CYS A 3 40.92 6.46 16.38
N CYS A 4 41.27 5.47 17.21
CA CYS A 4 40.29 4.81 18.09
C CYS A 4 40.04 5.53 19.42
N SER A 5 40.90 6.47 19.85
CA SER A 5 40.78 7.10 21.18
C SER A 5 39.82 8.30 21.23
N ALA A 6 39.58 8.97 20.09
CA ALA A 6 38.69 10.14 20.03
C ALA A 6 37.19 9.76 20.11
N LEU A 7 36.84 8.57 19.60
CA LEU A 7 35.47 8.04 19.56
C LEU A 7 34.96 7.54 20.93
N CYS A 8 35.82 7.44 21.95
CA CYS A 8 35.46 7.00 23.30
C CYS A 8 35.65 8.09 24.36
N SER A 9 35.89 9.35 23.96
CA SER A 9 36.00 10.43 24.94
C SER A 9 34.63 10.76 25.57
N PRO A 10 34.56 11.13 26.86
CA PRO A 10 33.30 11.50 27.52
C PRO A 10 32.56 12.63 26.78
N LYS A 11 33.31 13.57 26.19
CA LYS A 11 32.76 14.67 25.39
C LYS A 11 32.13 14.19 24.08
N PHE A 12 32.75 13.22 23.40
CA PHE A 12 32.21 12.61 22.18
C PHE A 12 30.98 11.75 22.49
N LEU A 13 31.01 10.95 23.55
CA LEU A 13 29.85 10.18 24.01
C LEU A 13 28.67 11.08 24.42
N LEU A 14 28.94 12.19 25.11
CA LEU A 14 27.92 13.18 25.47
C LEU A 14 27.34 13.87 24.23
N LEU A 15 28.19 14.25 23.27
CA LEU A 15 27.75 14.85 22.01
C LEU A 15 26.91 13.87 21.18
N PHE A 16 27.33 12.61 21.09
CA PHE A 16 26.58 11.54 20.41
C PHE A 16 25.24 11.25 21.09
N LEU A 17 25.21 11.22 22.43
CA LEU A 17 23.97 11.10 23.21
C LEU A 17 23.03 12.28 22.96
N LEU A 18 23.53 13.51 22.96
CA LEU A 18 22.71 14.70 22.71
C LEU A 18 22.20 14.73 21.25
N LEU A 19 23.05 14.41 20.28
CA LEU A 19 22.68 14.36 18.86
C LEU A 19 21.68 13.25 18.54
N SER A 20 21.72 12.12 19.27
CA SER A 20 20.73 11.05 19.14
C SER A 20 19.45 11.30 19.95
N ALA A 21 19.53 12.01 21.06
CA ALA A 21 18.37 12.31 21.91
C ALA A 21 17.38 13.28 21.25
N VAL A 22 17.85 14.26 20.45
CA VAL A 22 16.97 15.25 19.82
C VAL A 22 16.00 14.62 18.80
N PRO A 23 16.43 13.80 17.82
CA PRO A 23 15.52 13.09 16.92
C PRO A 23 14.55 12.16 17.66
N ILE A 24 15.02 11.46 18.70
CA ILE A 24 14.17 10.57 19.50
C ILE A 24 13.11 11.38 20.26
N ALA A 25 13.50 12.47 20.93
CA ALA A 25 12.57 13.34 21.64
C ALA A 25 11.55 13.98 20.68
N TYR A 26 11.98 14.36 19.47
CA TYR A 26 11.08 14.85 18.43
C TYR A 26 10.07 13.78 18.00
N LEU A 27 10.51 12.54 17.75
CA LEU A 27 9.61 11.42 17.44
C LEU A 27 8.64 11.13 18.60
N ILE A 28 9.11 11.12 19.85
CA ILE A 28 8.24 10.94 21.03
C ILE A 28 7.20 12.05 21.09
N SER A 29 7.60 13.30 20.85
CA SER A 29 6.68 14.45 20.82
C SER A 29 5.60 14.26 19.75
N LEU A 30 5.96 13.79 18.55
CA LEU A 30 5.01 13.49 17.49
C LEU A 30 4.07 12.33 17.84
N GLU A 31 4.55 11.32 18.56
CA GLU A 31 3.78 10.13 18.95
C GLU A 31 2.81 10.37 20.11
N VAL A 32 3.12 11.33 20.99
CA VAL A 32 2.26 11.70 22.12
C VAL A 32 1.31 12.85 21.77
N ALA A 33 1.57 13.56 20.66
CA ALA A 33 0.71 14.62 20.18
C ALA A 33 -0.71 14.11 19.89
N LYS A 34 -1.71 14.88 20.29
CA LYS A 34 -3.12 14.58 19.98
C LYS A 34 -3.31 14.61 18.45
N PRO A 35 -3.82 13.53 17.83
CA PRO A 35 -4.10 13.53 16.40
C PRO A 35 -5.13 14.60 16.01
N ALA A 36 -4.94 15.19 14.82
CA ALA A 36 -5.87 16.20 14.27
C ALA A 36 -7.18 15.59 13.75
N THR A 37 -7.15 14.31 13.39
CA THR A 37 -8.26 13.53 12.85
C THR A 37 -8.35 12.20 13.59
N HIS A 38 -9.41 11.43 13.37
CA HIS A 38 -9.57 10.13 14.04
C HIS A 38 -8.44 9.16 13.66
N VAL A 39 -7.98 8.35 14.62
CA VAL A 39 -6.95 7.33 14.39
C VAL A 39 -7.36 6.02 15.04
N TYR A 40 -7.36 4.93 14.29
CA TYR A 40 -7.36 3.60 14.89
C TYR A 40 -5.91 3.20 15.20
N HIS A 41 -5.60 3.11 16.49
CA HIS A 41 -4.35 2.54 16.95
C HIS A 41 -4.52 1.05 17.18
N TYR A 42 -3.54 0.26 16.73
CA TYR A 42 -3.54 -1.17 16.98
C TYR A 42 -2.14 -1.70 17.28
N HIS A 43 -2.08 -2.66 18.20
CA HIS A 43 -0.85 -3.34 18.53
C HIS A 43 -0.59 -4.52 17.61
N SER A 44 0.66 -4.65 17.16
CA SER A 44 1.15 -5.78 16.38
C SER A 44 2.44 -6.35 16.97
N THR A 45 2.89 -7.46 16.40
CA THR A 45 4.13 -8.16 16.78
C THR A 45 5.37 -7.68 16.02
N SER A 46 5.21 -6.93 14.92
CA SER A 46 6.30 -6.54 14.00
C SER A 46 6.24 -5.05 13.63
N TRP A 47 7.33 -4.56 13.04
CA TRP A 47 7.54 -3.13 12.79
C TRP A 47 6.83 -2.60 11.55
N PHE A 48 6.45 -3.48 10.62
CA PHE A 48 6.04 -3.05 9.28
C PHE A 48 4.75 -3.73 8.83
N ARG A 49 3.75 -2.90 8.48
CA ARG A 49 2.52 -3.30 7.80
C ARG A 49 2.46 -2.57 6.48
N GLU A 50 1.87 -3.14 5.45
CA GLU A 50 1.85 -2.44 4.16
C GLU A 50 0.46 -1.86 3.89
N CYS A 51 -0.56 -2.68 3.78
CA CYS A 51 -1.90 -2.24 3.41
C CYS A 51 -2.92 -2.66 4.48
N ALA A 52 -3.99 -1.88 4.60
CA ALA A 52 -5.18 -2.27 5.32
C ALA A 52 -6.43 -1.99 4.48
N LYS A 53 -7.37 -2.94 4.46
CA LYS A 53 -8.69 -2.78 3.84
C LYS A 53 -9.80 -3.02 4.86
N TRP A 54 -10.82 -2.16 4.83
CA TRP A 54 -12.01 -2.27 5.67
C TRP A 54 -12.93 -3.39 5.17
N ASP A 55 -13.15 -4.39 6.03
CA ASP A 55 -14.13 -5.44 5.85
C ASP A 55 -15.41 -5.05 6.61
N ASP A 56 -16.33 -4.35 5.93
CA ASP A 56 -17.57 -3.80 6.51
C ASP A 56 -18.49 -4.87 7.14
N LEU A 57 -18.67 -6.01 6.46
CA LEU A 57 -19.56 -7.08 6.93
C LEU A 57 -19.08 -7.74 8.24
N ASN A 58 -17.76 -7.87 8.41
CA ASN A 58 -17.17 -8.45 9.63
C ASN A 58 -16.59 -7.40 10.58
N ARG A 59 -16.72 -6.12 10.23
CA ARG A 59 -16.27 -4.96 11.00
C ARG A 59 -14.83 -5.05 11.50
N ARG A 60 -13.94 -5.32 10.56
CA ARG A 60 -12.50 -5.47 10.83
C ARG A 60 -11.69 -4.81 9.74
N PHE A 61 -10.50 -4.33 10.07
CA PHE A 61 -9.48 -4.09 9.07
C PHE A 61 -8.73 -5.39 8.81
N LEU A 62 -8.49 -5.70 7.54
CA LEU A 62 -7.57 -6.75 7.11
C LEU A 62 -6.25 -6.10 6.75
N VAL A 63 -5.16 -6.58 7.34
CA VAL A 63 -3.85 -5.92 7.30
C VAL A 63 -2.81 -6.86 6.73
N SER A 64 -2.00 -6.40 5.79
CA SER A 64 -0.91 -7.16 5.19
C SER A 64 0.43 -6.92 5.90
N PHE A 65 1.26 -7.96 5.94
CA PHE A 65 2.50 -7.98 6.68
C PHE A 65 3.69 -7.97 5.73
N ILE A 66 4.59 -6.98 5.86
CA ILE A 66 5.86 -6.99 5.11
C ILE A 66 6.71 -8.23 5.47
N ASP A 67 6.55 -8.75 6.69
CA ASP A 67 7.16 -10.00 7.14
C ASP A 67 6.37 -11.27 6.78
N GLY A 68 5.32 -11.13 5.96
CA GLY A 68 4.54 -12.22 5.38
C GLY A 68 3.32 -12.63 6.22
N GLY A 69 2.17 -12.73 5.56
CA GLY A 69 0.89 -13.11 6.15
C GLY A 69 -0.12 -11.97 6.22
N ILE A 70 -1.25 -12.26 6.85
CA ILE A 70 -2.40 -11.35 6.95
C ILE A 70 -2.92 -11.39 8.39
N GLY A 71 -3.30 -10.23 8.90
CA GLY A 71 -3.97 -10.07 10.19
C GLY A 71 -5.33 -9.44 10.05
N GLN A 72 -6.13 -9.57 11.11
CA GLN A 72 -7.36 -8.83 11.28
C GLN A 72 -7.28 -7.94 12.53
N VAL A 73 -7.90 -6.76 12.44
CA VAL A 73 -8.05 -5.81 13.53
C VAL A 73 -9.55 -5.51 13.67
N THR A 74 -10.20 -6.12 14.67
CA THR A 74 -11.65 -5.96 14.88
C THR A 74 -11.95 -4.62 15.52
N VAL A 75 -12.99 -3.92 15.03
CA VAL A 75 -13.40 -2.61 15.57
C VAL A 75 -14.68 -2.78 16.41
N PRO A 76 -14.61 -2.60 17.74
CA PRO A 76 -15.77 -2.78 18.64
C PRO A 76 -16.84 -1.69 18.43
N ASN A 77 -18.03 -1.93 19.00
CA ASN A 77 -19.13 -0.95 19.01
C ASN A 77 -18.96 0.15 20.06
N ASP A 78 -18.47 -0.24 21.24
CA ASP A 78 -18.74 0.52 22.47
C ASP A 78 -17.54 1.33 22.95
N ASP A 79 -16.41 1.27 22.24
CA ASP A 79 -15.19 2.01 22.57
C ASP A 79 -14.43 2.41 21.29
N PRO A 80 -14.65 3.63 20.77
CA PRO A 80 -13.95 4.12 19.59
C PRO A 80 -12.46 4.42 19.86
N ASP A 81 -12.07 4.60 21.13
CA ASP A 81 -10.71 4.96 21.53
C ASP A 81 -9.89 3.73 21.99
N ALA A 82 -10.49 2.54 21.96
CA ALA A 82 -9.82 1.29 22.29
C ALA A 82 -8.57 1.10 21.43
N VAL A 83 -7.42 0.86 22.07
CA VAL A 83 -6.24 0.38 21.35
C VAL A 83 -6.49 -1.05 20.93
N LEU A 84 -6.64 -1.24 19.62
CA LEU A 84 -7.02 -2.50 19.03
C LEU A 84 -5.85 -3.49 19.04
N VAL A 85 -6.14 -4.76 18.74
CA VAL A 85 -5.13 -5.82 18.67
C VAL A 85 -5.22 -6.48 17.30
N GLU A 86 -4.08 -6.60 16.64
CA GLU A 86 -3.94 -7.40 15.43
C GLU A 86 -3.87 -8.88 15.79
N VAL A 87 -4.71 -9.68 15.13
CA VAL A 87 -4.72 -11.13 15.22
C VAL A 87 -4.34 -11.71 13.86
N PRO A 88 -3.20 -12.42 13.73
CA PRO A 88 -2.84 -13.11 12.49
C PRO A 88 -3.90 -14.16 12.13
N VAL A 89 -4.30 -14.17 10.86
CA VAL A 89 -5.31 -15.11 10.31
C VAL A 89 -4.76 -15.98 9.19
N VAL A 90 -3.78 -15.49 8.44
CA VAL A 90 -3.10 -16.25 7.38
C VAL A 90 -1.60 -16.18 7.57
N LYS A 91 -0.95 -17.35 7.62
CA LYS A 91 0.51 -17.49 7.62
C LYS A 91 0.92 -18.86 7.11
N HIS A 92 1.29 -18.94 5.84
CA HIS A 92 1.70 -20.19 5.22
C HIS A 92 3.22 -20.34 5.18
N VAL A 93 3.70 -21.57 5.39
CA VAL A 93 5.14 -21.89 5.42
C VAL A 93 5.80 -21.82 4.04
N ASP A 94 5.05 -22.10 2.97
CA ASP A 94 5.51 -22.04 1.58
C ASP A 94 5.68 -20.61 1.05
N LEU A 95 5.18 -19.61 1.80
CA LEU A 95 5.37 -18.18 1.56
C LEU A 95 6.35 -17.56 2.59
N ALA A 96 7.05 -18.38 3.38
CA ALA A 96 7.99 -17.87 4.37
C ALA A 96 9.12 -17.07 3.71
N GLY A 97 9.26 -15.80 4.11
CA GLY A 97 10.25 -14.88 3.55
C GLY A 97 9.71 -13.99 2.43
N ASN A 98 8.54 -14.29 1.88
CA ASN A 98 7.81 -13.35 1.05
C ASN A 98 7.10 -12.30 1.92
N ALA A 99 6.95 -11.09 1.37
CA ALA A 99 6.06 -10.08 1.94
C ALA A 99 4.64 -10.26 1.41
N SER A 100 3.66 -9.89 2.23
CA SER A 100 2.29 -9.61 1.79
C SER A 100 2.13 -8.10 1.69
N LEU A 101 1.80 -7.61 0.51
CA LEU A 101 1.65 -6.19 0.21
C LEU A 101 0.18 -5.88 -0.05
N GLY A 102 -0.16 -5.32 -1.21
CA GLY A 102 -1.49 -4.86 -1.55
C GLY A 102 -2.58 -5.90 -1.35
N LEU A 103 -3.71 -5.43 -0.83
CA LEU A 103 -4.91 -6.21 -0.53
C LEU A 103 -6.10 -5.70 -1.33
N LEU A 104 -6.92 -6.63 -1.82
CA LEU A 104 -8.25 -6.30 -2.35
C LEU A 104 -9.29 -7.32 -1.88
N ILE A 105 -10.40 -6.80 -1.39
CA ILE A 105 -11.57 -7.59 -1.02
C ILE A 105 -12.50 -7.69 -2.24
N ASP A 106 -12.58 -8.86 -2.85
CA ASP A 106 -13.50 -9.17 -3.95
C ASP A 106 -14.80 -9.74 -3.37
N ARG A 107 -15.70 -8.82 -2.99
CA ARG A 107 -16.97 -9.14 -2.33
C ARG A 107 -17.87 -10.08 -3.12
N PRO A 108 -18.11 -9.87 -4.44
CA PRO A 108 -18.95 -10.77 -5.23
C PRO A 108 -18.51 -12.24 -5.19
N ARG A 109 -17.23 -12.51 -4.92
CA ARG A 109 -16.64 -13.85 -4.87
C ARG A 109 -16.19 -14.29 -3.48
N ASN A 110 -16.55 -13.54 -2.43
CA ASN A 110 -16.20 -13.82 -1.03
C ASN A 110 -14.71 -14.13 -0.80
N ARG A 111 -13.81 -13.38 -1.44
CA ARG A 111 -12.37 -13.66 -1.35
C ARG A 111 -11.54 -12.41 -1.10
N LEU A 112 -10.41 -12.61 -0.44
CA LEU A 112 -9.34 -11.63 -0.28
C LEU A 112 -8.21 -11.99 -1.24
N LEU A 113 -7.80 -11.04 -2.09
CA LEU A 113 -6.63 -11.17 -2.94
C LEU A 113 -5.45 -10.43 -2.32
N VAL A 114 -4.26 -11.03 -2.39
CA VAL A 114 -3.04 -10.53 -1.77
C VAL A 114 -1.87 -10.64 -2.72
N ALA A 115 -1.25 -9.51 -3.03
CA ALA A 115 0.03 -9.47 -3.72
C ALA A 115 1.13 -9.98 -2.78
N THR A 116 1.88 -10.97 -3.25
CA THR A 116 2.98 -11.58 -2.52
C THR A 116 4.29 -11.23 -3.22
N ALA A 117 5.19 -10.54 -2.51
CA ALA A 117 6.39 -9.98 -3.08
C ALA A 117 7.65 -10.71 -2.63
N ASP A 118 8.65 -10.73 -3.51
CA ASP A 118 9.99 -11.21 -3.21
C ASP A 118 10.90 -10.06 -2.79
N VAL A 119 10.93 -9.76 -1.49
CA VAL A 119 11.72 -8.66 -0.93
C VAL A 119 13.23 -8.91 -1.03
N LYS A 120 13.65 -10.18 -1.00
CA LYS A 120 15.07 -10.55 -1.00
C LYS A 120 15.63 -10.80 -2.41
N GLY A 121 14.77 -10.97 -3.41
CA GLY A 121 15.14 -11.23 -4.79
C GLY A 121 15.61 -12.66 -5.05
N ASN A 122 15.28 -13.60 -4.17
CA ASN A 122 15.66 -15.01 -4.27
C ASN A 122 14.48 -15.99 -4.13
N LEU A 123 13.25 -15.46 -4.15
CA LEU A 123 11.99 -16.19 -4.10
C LEU A 123 11.20 -15.90 -5.39
N TYR A 124 9.88 -15.70 -5.27
CA TYR A 124 8.97 -15.49 -6.37
C TYR A 124 7.94 -14.41 -6.01
N SER A 125 7.45 -13.68 -7.01
CA SER A 125 6.25 -12.87 -6.85
C SER A 125 5.03 -13.74 -7.13
N ALA A 126 3.94 -13.55 -6.40
CA ALA A 126 2.71 -14.29 -6.58
C ALA A 126 1.47 -13.45 -6.28
N LEU A 127 0.32 -13.94 -6.74
CA LEU A 127 -0.99 -13.53 -6.28
C LEU A 127 -1.62 -14.68 -5.51
N ALA A 128 -1.98 -14.45 -4.25
CA ALA A 128 -2.76 -15.39 -3.47
C ALA A 128 -4.21 -14.93 -3.37
N ALA A 129 -5.15 -15.88 -3.33
CA ALA A 129 -6.53 -15.61 -2.98
C ALA A 129 -6.96 -16.52 -1.83
N TYR A 130 -7.70 -15.97 -0.87
CA TYR A 130 -8.21 -16.68 0.30
C TYR A 130 -9.72 -16.49 0.40
N ASP A 131 -10.44 -17.54 0.76
CA ASP A 131 -11.84 -17.41 1.15
C ASP A 131 -11.90 -16.51 2.39
N LEU A 132 -12.74 -15.49 2.33
CA LEU A 132 -12.77 -14.44 3.34
C LEU A 132 -13.39 -14.90 4.66
N SER A 133 -14.19 -15.96 4.61
CA SER A 133 -14.89 -16.53 5.76
C SER A 133 -14.04 -17.58 6.47
N THR A 134 -13.33 -18.44 5.73
CA THR A 134 -12.57 -19.57 6.28
C THR A 134 -11.07 -19.36 6.32
N TRP A 135 -10.54 -18.36 5.59
CA TRP A 135 -9.11 -18.15 5.34
C TRP A 135 -8.42 -19.27 4.55
N GLU A 136 -9.19 -20.19 3.98
CA GLU A 136 -8.64 -21.24 3.12
C GLU A 136 -8.12 -20.62 1.81
N ARG A 137 -6.94 -21.06 1.37
CA ARG A 137 -6.33 -20.59 0.13
C ARG A 137 -7.10 -21.14 -1.07
N VAL A 138 -7.75 -20.26 -1.81
CA VAL A 138 -8.46 -20.56 -3.07
C VAL A 138 -7.44 -20.87 -4.17
N PHE A 139 -6.43 -20.01 -4.31
CA PHE A 139 -5.32 -20.24 -5.24
C PHE A 139 -4.05 -19.51 -4.81
N LEU A 140 -2.93 -19.93 -5.41
CA LEU A 140 -1.66 -19.22 -5.40
C LEU A 140 -1.09 -19.25 -6.83
N THR A 141 -1.04 -18.08 -7.47
CA THR A 141 -0.54 -17.93 -8.84
C THR A 141 0.86 -17.33 -8.78
N GLN A 142 1.88 -18.11 -9.14
CA GLN A 142 3.22 -17.57 -9.31
C GLN A 142 3.28 -16.64 -10.53
N LEU A 143 3.76 -15.41 -10.33
CA LEU A 143 3.83 -14.34 -11.33
C LEU A 143 5.24 -14.16 -11.92
N SER A 144 6.26 -14.48 -11.14
CA SER A 144 7.68 -14.50 -11.54
C SER A 144 8.50 -15.33 -10.54
N GLY A 145 9.63 -15.88 -10.95
CA GLY A 145 10.60 -16.56 -10.07
C GLY A 145 12.05 -16.08 -10.28
N PRO A 146 13.04 -16.72 -9.62
CA PRO A 146 14.45 -16.28 -9.64
C PRO A 146 15.11 -16.34 -11.02
N SER A 147 14.57 -17.15 -11.93
CA SER A 147 15.07 -17.30 -13.31
C SER A 147 14.37 -16.39 -14.32
N ASP A 148 13.33 -15.66 -13.90
CA ASP A 148 12.61 -14.71 -14.75
C ASP A 148 13.27 -13.33 -14.69
N GLU A 149 12.71 -12.37 -15.44
CA GLU A 149 13.08 -10.97 -15.24
C GLU A 149 12.78 -10.52 -13.80
N LYS A 150 13.59 -9.60 -13.29
CA LYS A 150 13.42 -9.08 -11.93
C LYS A 150 12.07 -8.38 -11.80
N SER A 151 11.28 -8.84 -10.83
CA SER A 151 9.88 -8.47 -10.64
C SER A 151 9.56 -8.31 -9.16
N PHE A 152 8.58 -7.46 -8.86
CA PHE A 152 8.11 -7.20 -7.50
C PHE A 152 6.60 -6.91 -7.53
N ALA A 153 5.78 -7.93 -7.26
CA ALA A 153 4.33 -7.76 -7.17
C ALA A 153 3.95 -6.88 -5.97
N ASP A 154 3.05 -5.93 -6.17
CA ASP A 154 2.79 -4.89 -5.16
C ASP A 154 1.31 -4.70 -4.86
N ASP A 155 0.52 -4.19 -5.80
CA ASP A 155 -0.88 -3.84 -5.57
C ASP A 155 -1.80 -4.58 -6.55
N VAL A 156 -3.08 -4.74 -6.20
CA VAL A 156 -4.04 -5.55 -6.98
C VAL A 156 -5.39 -4.88 -7.15
N ALA A 157 -5.89 -4.88 -8.38
CA ALA A 157 -7.26 -4.50 -8.75
C ALA A 157 -8.03 -5.72 -9.29
N VAL A 158 -9.36 -5.75 -9.18
CA VAL A 158 -10.20 -6.80 -9.76
C VAL A 158 -11.31 -6.19 -10.59
N ASP A 159 -11.52 -6.72 -11.81
CA ASP A 159 -12.62 -6.32 -12.69
C ASP A 159 -13.96 -6.98 -12.32
N ALA A 160 -15.03 -6.62 -13.03
CA ALA A 160 -16.36 -7.16 -12.79
C ALA A 160 -16.40 -8.70 -12.97
N GLU A 161 -15.63 -9.23 -13.91
CA GLU A 161 -15.52 -10.66 -14.23
C GLU A 161 -14.66 -11.44 -13.22
N GLY A 162 -13.94 -10.75 -12.33
CA GLY A 162 -13.12 -11.34 -11.29
C GLY A 162 -11.69 -11.61 -11.72
N ASN A 163 -11.25 -11.06 -12.84
CA ASN A 163 -9.84 -11.08 -13.21
C ASN A 163 -9.10 -10.06 -12.34
N ALA A 164 -7.98 -10.50 -11.79
CA ALA A 164 -7.08 -9.68 -11.01
C ALA A 164 -5.98 -9.08 -11.87
N TYR A 165 -5.63 -7.84 -11.58
CA TYR A 165 -4.58 -7.07 -12.23
C TYR A 165 -3.56 -6.67 -11.18
N VAL A 166 -2.35 -7.22 -11.27
CA VAL A 166 -1.30 -7.06 -10.25
C VAL A 166 -0.17 -6.21 -10.82
N THR A 167 0.23 -5.16 -10.12
CA THR A 167 1.33 -4.28 -10.55
C THR A 167 2.70 -4.85 -10.20
N ASP A 168 3.68 -4.52 -11.04
CA ASP A 168 5.09 -4.82 -10.81
C ASP A 168 5.91 -3.54 -10.58
N CYS A 169 6.34 -3.31 -9.35
CA CYS A 169 7.16 -2.17 -8.95
C CYS A 169 8.56 -2.16 -9.57
N THR A 170 9.08 -3.30 -10.02
CA THR A 170 10.43 -3.38 -10.60
C THR A 170 10.38 -3.39 -12.13
N ALA A 171 9.62 -4.31 -12.73
CA ALA A 171 9.58 -4.43 -14.19
C ALA A 171 8.64 -3.41 -14.87
N SER A 172 7.78 -2.73 -14.09
CA SER A 172 6.77 -1.78 -14.58
C SER A 172 5.87 -2.42 -15.65
N LYS A 173 5.19 -3.49 -15.25
CA LYS A 173 4.21 -4.26 -16.02
C LYS A 173 3.01 -4.59 -15.14
N ILE A 174 1.94 -5.12 -15.73
CA ILE A 174 0.77 -5.59 -14.98
C ILE A 174 0.51 -7.05 -15.38
N TRP A 175 0.41 -7.95 -14.42
CA TRP A 175 -0.04 -9.32 -14.67
C TRP A 175 -1.56 -9.38 -14.60
N LYS A 176 -2.19 -10.10 -15.53
CA LYS A 176 -3.62 -10.41 -15.49
C LYS A 176 -3.82 -11.86 -15.09
N VAL A 177 -4.51 -12.09 -13.98
CA VAL A 177 -4.84 -13.42 -13.45
C VAL A 177 -6.34 -13.61 -13.52
N GLY A 178 -6.80 -14.74 -14.06
CA GLY A 178 -8.21 -15.06 -14.16
C GLY A 178 -8.85 -15.30 -12.80
N ALA A 179 -10.19 -15.24 -12.75
CA ALA A 179 -10.92 -15.54 -11.52
C ALA A 179 -10.63 -16.94 -10.96
N ASP A 180 -10.19 -17.88 -11.81
CA ASP A 180 -9.79 -19.25 -11.47
C ASP A 180 -8.31 -19.37 -11.03
N GLY A 181 -7.57 -18.26 -10.93
CA GLY A 181 -6.17 -18.25 -10.53
C GLY A 181 -5.17 -18.54 -11.66
N LYS A 182 -5.61 -18.64 -12.92
CA LYS A 182 -4.67 -18.81 -14.05
C LYS A 182 -4.06 -17.48 -14.47
N LEU A 183 -2.74 -17.44 -14.66
CA LEU A 183 -2.09 -16.30 -15.31
C LEU A 183 -2.54 -16.26 -16.79
N LEU A 184 -3.24 -15.20 -17.19
CA LEU A 184 -3.83 -15.07 -18.52
C LEU A 184 -2.91 -14.30 -19.47
N SER A 185 -2.38 -13.16 -19.02
CA SER A 185 -1.55 -12.28 -19.84
C SER A 185 -0.67 -11.38 -18.98
N THR A 186 0.22 -10.64 -19.65
CA THR A 186 1.03 -9.59 -19.05
C THR A 186 0.94 -8.34 -19.91
N ILE A 187 0.43 -7.26 -19.32
CA ILE A 187 0.26 -5.96 -19.96
C ILE A 187 1.57 -5.20 -19.84
N ARG A 188 2.10 -4.75 -20.97
CA ARG A 188 3.30 -3.91 -21.04
C ARG A 188 3.04 -2.71 -21.91
N ASN A 189 3.57 -1.58 -21.50
CA ASN A 189 3.52 -0.37 -22.29
C ASN A 189 4.75 0.50 -22.02
N PRO A 190 5.35 1.15 -23.04
CA PRO A 190 6.45 2.08 -22.83
C PRO A 190 6.14 3.22 -21.84
N LEU A 191 4.87 3.63 -21.72
CA LEU A 191 4.45 4.68 -20.78
C LEU A 191 4.57 4.27 -19.31
N PHE A 192 4.66 2.97 -19.01
CA PHE A 192 4.87 2.48 -17.64
C PHE A 192 6.26 2.78 -17.10
N LYS A 193 7.21 3.17 -17.95
CA LYS A 193 8.57 3.56 -17.54
C LYS A 193 8.75 5.06 -17.70
N ALA A 194 9.31 5.68 -16.68
CA ALA A 194 9.80 7.05 -16.77
C ALA A 194 11.02 7.14 -17.70
N LYS A 195 11.19 8.29 -18.36
CA LYS A 195 12.35 8.55 -19.22
C LYS A 195 13.64 8.56 -18.40
N GLU A 196 13.58 9.12 -17.20
CA GLU A 196 14.71 9.18 -16.29
C GLU A 196 14.86 7.87 -15.51
N TRP A 197 16.02 7.22 -15.65
CA TRP A 197 16.26 5.88 -15.10
C TRP A 197 16.04 5.80 -13.58
N TYR A 198 16.41 6.85 -12.83
CA TYR A 198 16.30 6.86 -11.36
C TYR A 198 14.84 6.88 -10.89
N LYS A 199 13.90 7.35 -11.72
CA LYS A 199 12.47 7.27 -11.42
C LYS A 199 11.95 5.83 -11.57
N ASN A 200 12.65 4.95 -12.26
CA ASN A 200 12.26 3.55 -12.42
C ASN A 200 12.80 2.64 -11.29
N LEU A 201 13.36 3.21 -10.22
CA LEU A 201 13.74 2.45 -9.03
C LEU A 201 12.52 1.90 -8.28
N VAL A 202 11.38 2.62 -8.34
CA VAL A 202 10.05 2.11 -7.98
C VAL A 202 9.06 2.58 -9.05
N GLY A 203 8.56 1.61 -9.82
CA GLY A 203 7.77 1.72 -11.03
C GLY A 203 6.27 1.89 -10.78
N LEU A 204 5.47 1.06 -11.46
CA LEU A 204 4.03 0.95 -11.22
C LEU A 204 3.76 0.37 -9.83
N ASN A 205 2.77 0.91 -9.14
CA ASN A 205 2.47 0.54 -7.75
C ASN A 205 0.94 0.49 -7.56
N GLY A 206 0.31 1.52 -7.00
CA GLY A 206 -1.13 1.47 -6.73
C GLY A 206 -1.99 1.35 -7.98
N ILE A 207 -3.02 0.50 -7.91
CA ILE A 207 -3.93 0.22 -9.01
C ILE A 207 -5.38 0.10 -8.54
N VAL A 208 -6.32 0.65 -9.30
CA VAL A 208 -7.77 0.50 -9.08
C VAL A 208 -8.48 0.17 -10.38
N TYR A 209 -9.58 -0.58 -10.28
CA TYR A 209 -10.51 -0.79 -11.38
C TYR A 209 -11.65 0.23 -11.30
N HIS A 210 -11.93 0.88 -12.42
CA HIS A 210 -13.02 1.82 -12.58
C HIS A 210 -14.26 1.09 -13.15
N PRO A 211 -15.49 1.38 -12.66
CA PRO A 211 -16.71 0.70 -13.09
C PRO A 211 -17.02 0.79 -14.59
N ASP A 212 -16.48 1.80 -15.28
CA ASP A 212 -16.58 1.93 -16.75
C ASP A 212 -15.62 1.00 -17.53
N GLY A 213 -14.94 0.05 -16.87
CA GLY A 213 -14.18 -1.00 -17.55
C GLY A 213 -12.74 -0.65 -17.87
N TYR A 214 -12.08 0.20 -17.07
CA TYR A 214 -10.65 0.51 -17.22
C TYR A 214 -9.92 0.49 -15.89
N LEU A 215 -8.60 0.40 -15.94
CA LEU A 215 -7.75 0.52 -14.76
C LEU A 215 -7.16 1.92 -14.68
N ILE A 216 -6.94 2.39 -13.45
CA ILE A 216 -6.11 3.56 -13.16
C ILE A 216 -4.93 3.05 -12.33
N VAL A 217 -3.71 3.33 -12.78
CA VAL A 217 -2.48 2.91 -12.11
C VAL A 217 -1.57 4.12 -11.87
N ILE A 218 -0.88 4.15 -10.74
CA ILE A 218 0.14 5.16 -10.47
C ILE A 218 1.55 4.60 -10.64
N HIS A 219 2.44 5.45 -11.15
CA HIS A 219 3.87 5.21 -11.11
C HIS A 219 4.50 6.01 -9.96
N THR A 220 5.13 5.33 -8.99
CA THR A 220 5.53 5.91 -7.70
C THR A 220 6.43 7.13 -7.83
N PHE A 221 7.64 7.00 -8.40
CA PHE A 221 8.58 8.14 -8.39
C PHE A 221 8.30 9.18 -9.46
N SER A 222 7.59 8.84 -10.55
CA SER A 222 7.19 9.85 -11.54
C SER A 222 5.91 10.58 -11.16
N GLY A 223 5.04 9.97 -10.33
CA GLY A 223 3.73 10.49 -9.98
C GLY A 223 2.73 10.51 -11.15
N LYS A 224 3.01 9.78 -12.23
CA LYS A 224 2.10 9.71 -13.37
C LYS A 224 0.95 8.76 -13.07
N LEU A 225 -0.27 9.19 -13.35
CA LEU A 225 -1.42 8.30 -13.43
C LEU A 225 -1.60 7.85 -14.88
N LEU A 226 -1.84 6.56 -15.07
CA LEU A 226 -2.11 5.98 -16.38
C LEU A 226 -3.46 5.28 -16.36
N LYS A 227 -4.22 5.48 -17.44
CA LYS A 227 -5.48 4.79 -17.72
C LYS A 227 -5.21 3.62 -18.66
N ILE A 228 -5.71 2.43 -18.34
CA ILE A 228 -5.65 1.26 -19.21
C ILE A 228 -7.07 0.84 -19.58
N ASP A 229 -7.48 1.09 -20.82
CA ASP A 229 -8.82 0.77 -21.34
C ASP A 229 -8.92 -0.73 -21.68
N LEU A 230 -9.62 -1.50 -20.85
CA LEU A 230 -9.70 -2.96 -21.02
C LEU A 230 -10.62 -3.36 -22.17
N ALA A 231 -11.61 -2.51 -22.52
CA ALA A 231 -12.52 -2.75 -23.64
C ALA A 231 -11.84 -2.49 -25.00
N LYS A 232 -10.81 -1.62 -25.03
CA LYS A 232 -10.04 -1.28 -26.23
C LYS A 232 -8.70 -2.00 -26.34
N GLY A 233 -8.66 -3.27 -25.90
CA GLY A 233 -7.45 -4.08 -26.03
C GLY A 233 -6.29 -3.60 -25.17
N GLU A 234 -6.58 -3.12 -23.96
CA GLU A 234 -5.59 -2.69 -22.96
C GLU A 234 -4.79 -1.44 -23.41
N GLU A 235 -5.42 -0.53 -24.15
CA GLU A 235 -4.82 0.74 -24.57
C GLU A 235 -4.42 1.58 -23.35
N VAL A 236 -3.16 2.03 -23.30
CA VAL A 236 -2.62 2.81 -22.19
C VAL A 236 -2.49 4.28 -22.56
N LYS A 237 -3.05 5.16 -21.72
CA LYS A 237 -2.96 6.61 -21.85
C LYS A 237 -2.46 7.25 -20.57
N LEU A 238 -1.75 8.37 -20.71
CA LEU A 238 -1.39 9.23 -19.59
C LEU A 238 -2.63 10.04 -19.20
N ILE A 239 -2.90 10.14 -17.90
CA ILE A 239 -3.89 11.06 -17.34
C ILE A 239 -3.15 12.34 -16.99
N GLU A 240 -3.49 13.44 -17.64
CA GLU A 240 -2.88 14.74 -17.34
C GLU A 240 -3.44 15.27 -16.01
N VAL A 241 -2.58 15.41 -15.00
CA VAL A 241 -2.98 15.82 -13.64
C VAL A 241 -2.54 17.24 -13.34
N ALA A 242 -3.50 18.12 -13.07
CA ALA A 242 -3.27 19.48 -12.58
C ALA A 242 -3.33 19.56 -11.03
N GLY A 243 -2.99 20.72 -10.44
CA GLY A 243 -3.15 20.97 -9.00
C GLY A 243 -2.01 20.47 -8.09
N GLY A 244 -1.01 19.78 -8.66
CA GLY A 244 0.24 19.43 -7.96
C GLY A 244 0.74 18.02 -8.29
N PRO A 245 1.96 17.68 -7.87
CA PRO A 245 2.57 16.39 -8.18
C PRO A 245 1.95 15.26 -7.35
N LEU A 246 1.89 14.08 -7.95
CA LEU A 246 1.59 12.81 -7.26
C LEU A 246 2.84 11.95 -7.03
N THR A 247 4.04 12.55 -7.10
CA THR A 247 5.30 11.85 -6.85
C THR A 247 5.31 11.21 -5.47
N PHE A 248 5.92 10.03 -5.35
CA PHE A 248 5.79 9.15 -4.18
C PHE A 248 4.33 8.76 -3.91
N GLY A 249 3.56 8.53 -4.98
CA GLY A 249 2.26 7.88 -4.91
C GLY A 249 2.44 6.38 -4.73
N ASP A 250 1.70 5.82 -3.79
CA ASP A 250 1.76 4.41 -3.43
C ASP A 250 0.39 3.79 -3.77
N GLY A 251 -0.29 3.15 -2.83
CA GLY A 251 -1.62 2.57 -3.03
C GLY A 251 -2.69 3.58 -3.47
N LEU A 252 -3.60 3.11 -4.32
CA LEU A 252 -4.77 3.84 -4.81
C LEU A 252 -6.06 3.29 -4.18
N GLU A 253 -7.04 4.17 -3.97
CA GLU A 253 -8.39 3.77 -3.55
C GLU A 253 -9.44 4.60 -4.30
N LEU A 254 -10.37 3.92 -4.98
CA LEU A 254 -11.46 4.58 -5.69
C LEU A 254 -12.56 4.97 -4.68
N LEU A 255 -12.71 6.27 -4.43
CA LEU A 255 -13.74 6.79 -3.52
C LEU A 255 -15.10 6.90 -4.21
N SER A 256 -15.08 7.20 -5.51
CA SER A 256 -16.25 7.26 -6.39
C SER A 256 -15.76 7.20 -7.84
N PRO A 257 -16.64 7.02 -8.85
CA PRO A 257 -16.23 7.05 -10.25
C PRO A 257 -15.42 8.31 -10.63
N THR A 258 -15.65 9.45 -9.97
CA THR A 258 -14.92 10.68 -10.27
C THR A 258 -13.74 10.96 -9.35
N LYS A 259 -13.51 10.17 -8.29
CA LYS A 259 -12.51 10.48 -7.25
C LYS A 259 -11.66 9.28 -6.86
N VAL A 260 -10.34 9.47 -6.89
CA VAL A 260 -9.35 8.51 -6.38
C VAL A 260 -8.53 9.16 -5.27
N VAL A 261 -8.30 8.41 -4.20
CA VAL A 261 -7.31 8.74 -3.18
C VAL A 261 -5.98 8.12 -3.59
N VAL A 262 -4.92 8.94 -3.51
CA VAL A 262 -3.54 8.52 -3.72
C VAL A 262 -2.82 8.58 -2.37
N ALA A 263 -2.53 7.42 -1.78
CA ALA A 263 -1.68 7.33 -0.60
C ALA A 263 -0.22 7.64 -0.96
N GLY A 264 0.60 7.94 0.04
CA GLY A 264 2.03 8.21 -0.13
C GLY A 264 2.45 9.65 0.17
N ASN A 265 3.76 9.85 0.33
CA ASN A 265 4.37 11.07 0.85
C ASN A 265 3.98 12.32 0.02
N PRO A 266 3.43 13.42 0.61
CA PRO A 266 3.41 13.78 2.03
C PRO A 266 2.29 13.24 2.93
N SER A 267 1.40 12.36 2.44
CA SER A 267 0.60 11.33 3.16
C SER A 267 -0.56 10.87 2.28
N GLY A 268 -1.38 11.82 1.80
CA GLY A 268 -2.52 11.51 0.93
C GLY A 268 -2.92 12.69 0.05
N ARG A 269 -3.37 12.38 -1.17
CA ARG A 269 -3.91 13.35 -2.14
C ARG A 269 -5.27 12.84 -2.64
N LEU A 270 -6.24 13.74 -2.77
CA LEU A 270 -7.52 13.47 -3.41
C LEU A 270 -7.47 14.01 -4.83
N VAL A 271 -7.69 13.12 -5.79
CA VAL A 271 -7.66 13.41 -7.23
C VAL A 271 -9.07 13.24 -7.77
N GLU A 272 -9.51 14.22 -8.56
CA GLU A 272 -10.84 14.23 -9.18
C GLU A 272 -10.74 14.37 -10.70
N SER A 273 -11.60 13.66 -11.41
CA SER A 273 -11.81 13.78 -12.85
C SER A 273 -13.29 13.97 -13.17
N SER A 274 -13.59 14.70 -14.24
CA SER A 274 -14.95 14.93 -14.74
C SER A 274 -15.13 14.56 -16.22
N ASP A 275 -14.09 14.00 -16.85
CA ASP A 275 -14.04 13.70 -18.28
C ASP A 275 -13.72 12.21 -18.54
N GLY A 276 -14.10 11.34 -17.61
CA GLY A 276 -13.82 9.91 -17.71
C GLY A 276 -12.34 9.58 -17.57
N TRP A 277 -11.60 10.35 -16.77
CA TRP A 277 -10.17 10.14 -16.50
C TRP A 277 -9.27 10.32 -17.74
N GLU A 278 -9.65 11.21 -18.66
CA GLU A 278 -8.73 11.71 -19.69
C GLU A 278 -7.82 12.80 -19.07
N THR A 279 -8.38 13.63 -18.20
CA THR A 279 -7.63 14.56 -17.34
C THR A 279 -8.10 14.46 -15.88
N ALA A 280 -7.30 14.98 -14.96
CA ALA A 280 -7.65 15.03 -13.55
C ALA A 280 -7.01 16.24 -12.83
N SER A 281 -7.45 16.53 -11.62
CA SER A 281 -6.87 17.56 -10.76
C SER A 281 -6.73 17.05 -9.33
N VAL A 282 -5.63 17.43 -8.67
CA VAL A 282 -5.51 17.29 -7.22
C VAL A 282 -6.41 18.34 -6.58
N VAL A 283 -7.50 17.90 -5.97
CA VAL A 283 -8.53 18.75 -5.34
C VAL A 283 -8.44 18.78 -3.82
N GLY A 284 -7.56 17.97 -3.23
CA GLY A 284 -7.28 18.04 -1.81
C GLY A 284 -6.02 17.30 -1.39
N LYS A 285 -5.47 17.69 -0.26
CA LYS A 285 -4.27 17.11 0.35
C LYS A 285 -4.53 16.81 1.81
N PHE A 286 -3.89 15.77 2.30
CA PHE A 286 -3.84 15.42 3.70
C PHE A 286 -2.38 15.26 4.12
N SER A 287 -2.02 15.86 5.26
CA SER A 287 -0.67 15.75 5.85
C SER A 287 -0.79 15.04 7.20
N GLY A 288 -0.62 13.72 7.17
CA GLY A 288 -0.59 12.85 8.34
C GLY A 288 0.82 12.66 8.93
N PRO A 289 1.03 11.64 9.77
CA PRO A 289 2.31 11.36 10.41
C PRO A 289 3.37 10.86 9.40
N ARG A 290 4.18 11.79 8.89
CA ARG A 290 5.20 11.54 7.85
C ARG A 290 6.26 10.53 8.26
N HIS A 291 6.59 10.46 9.54
CA HIS A 291 7.56 9.50 10.09
C HIS A 291 7.05 8.06 10.08
N ARG A 292 5.76 7.84 9.81
CA ARG A 292 5.17 6.50 9.73
C ARG A 292 4.95 5.98 8.31
N LEU A 293 5.11 6.83 7.29
CA LEU A 293 4.97 6.52 5.85
C LEU A 293 3.60 5.96 5.46
N ALA A 294 2.74 6.78 4.84
CA ALA A 294 1.46 6.31 4.32
C ALA A 294 1.66 5.46 3.06
N THR A 295 0.98 4.34 2.96
CA THR A 295 1.19 3.31 1.92
C THR A 295 -0.07 2.96 1.16
N ALA A 296 -1.21 2.84 1.84
CA ALA A 296 -2.47 2.47 1.22
C ALA A 296 -3.65 3.26 1.80
N ALA A 297 -4.74 3.32 1.05
CA ALA A 297 -6.00 3.92 1.48
C ALA A 297 -7.11 2.86 1.53
N THR A 298 -8.09 3.09 2.42
CA THR A 298 -9.34 2.32 2.47
C THR A 298 -10.50 3.21 2.89
N VAL A 299 -11.71 2.86 2.47
CA VAL A 299 -12.93 3.58 2.86
C VAL A 299 -13.70 2.80 3.92
N LYS A 300 -13.94 3.44 5.07
CA LYS A 300 -14.83 2.94 6.14
C LYS A 300 -15.95 3.95 6.34
N ASP A 301 -17.19 3.52 6.12
CA ASP A 301 -18.40 4.32 6.35
C ASP A 301 -18.34 5.71 5.68
N GLY A 302 -17.85 5.75 4.44
CA GLY A 302 -17.68 6.98 3.64
C GLY A 302 -16.47 7.84 4.03
N LYS A 303 -15.68 7.44 5.03
CA LYS A 303 -14.46 8.13 5.45
C LYS A 303 -13.23 7.40 4.94
N VAL A 304 -12.24 8.17 4.49
CA VAL A 304 -10.97 7.64 4.01
C VAL A 304 -10.02 7.46 5.19
N TYR A 305 -9.42 6.29 5.31
CA TYR A 305 -8.34 5.99 6.25
C TYR A 305 -7.07 5.61 5.50
N LEU A 306 -5.93 6.15 5.93
CA LEU A 306 -4.62 5.81 5.39
C LEU A 306 -3.87 4.87 6.32
N SER A 307 -3.37 3.79 5.74
CA SER A 307 -2.45 2.85 6.37
C SER A 307 -1.07 3.47 6.45
N HIS A 308 -0.41 3.32 7.59
CA HIS A 308 0.97 3.78 7.79
C HIS A 308 1.88 2.61 8.12
N MET A 309 2.96 2.49 7.37
CA MET A 309 3.78 1.30 7.37
C MET A 309 4.49 1.04 8.69
N VAL A 310 5.04 2.09 9.28
CA VAL A 310 5.97 1.97 10.41
C VAL A 310 5.21 2.03 11.73
N GLY A 311 5.29 0.94 12.48
CA GLY A 311 4.85 0.86 13.87
C GLY A 311 5.85 1.54 14.80
N MET A 312 5.37 2.10 15.91
CA MET A 312 6.21 2.75 16.93
C MET A 312 5.96 2.16 18.32
N GLY A 313 6.97 2.23 19.20
CA GLY A 313 6.86 1.81 20.59
C GLY A 313 7.52 0.46 20.93
N TYR A 314 7.79 0.27 22.22
CA TYR A 314 8.38 -0.95 22.80
C TYR A 314 7.71 -1.23 24.16
N PRO A 315 7.41 -2.50 24.52
CA PRO A 315 7.70 -3.73 23.78
C PRO A 315 6.72 -4.01 22.63
N LYS A 316 5.50 -3.44 22.69
CA LYS A 316 4.46 -3.57 21.65
C LYS A 316 4.61 -2.46 20.62
N LYS A 317 4.44 -2.80 19.34
CA LYS A 317 4.51 -1.86 18.21
C LYS A 317 3.09 -1.42 17.90
N THR A 318 2.85 -0.12 17.97
CA THR A 318 1.57 0.50 17.69
C THR A 318 1.59 1.06 16.27
N HIS A 319 0.70 0.55 15.44
CA HIS A 319 0.40 1.05 14.09
C HIS A 319 -0.79 1.99 14.13
N ALA A 320 -1.01 2.70 13.02
CA ALA A 320 -2.04 3.73 12.92
C ALA A 320 -2.75 3.66 11.56
N LEU A 321 -4.08 3.62 11.60
CA LEU A 321 -4.95 3.93 10.47
C LEU A 321 -5.54 5.31 10.71
N VAL A 322 -5.13 6.30 9.93
CA VAL A 322 -5.44 7.71 10.19
C VAL A 322 -6.53 8.18 9.23
N GLU A 323 -7.61 8.75 9.74
CA GLU A 323 -8.66 9.38 8.94
C GLU A 323 -8.05 10.55 8.14
N ALA A 324 -8.09 10.46 6.82
CA ALA A 324 -7.63 11.51 5.93
C ALA A 324 -8.77 12.49 5.64
N VAL A 325 -8.74 13.63 6.31
CA VAL A 325 -9.61 14.77 6.01
C VAL A 325 -8.86 15.67 5.03
N PHE A 326 -9.27 15.65 3.76
CA PHE A 326 -8.61 16.40 2.69
C PHE A 326 -9.02 17.87 2.72
N SER A 327 -8.04 18.76 2.64
CA SER A 327 -8.23 20.20 2.44
C SER A 327 -7.74 20.61 1.04
N ALA A 328 -8.43 21.57 0.41
CA ALA A 328 -8.02 22.15 -0.87
C ALA A 328 -6.64 22.83 -0.80
#